data_AF-A0AAD1F0D4-F1
#
_entry.id   AF-A0AAD1F0D4-F1
#
_cell.length_a   1.000
_cell.length_b   1.000
_cell.length_c   1.000
_cell.angle_alpha   90.00
_cell.angle_beta   90.00
_cell.angle_gamma   90.00
#
_symmetry.space_group_name_H-M   'P 1'
#
loop_
_entity.id
_entity.type
_entity.pdbx_description
1 polymer ?
#
loop_
_entity_poly.entity_id
_entity_poly.type
_entity_poly.pdbx_seq_one_letter_code
_entity_poly.pdbx_strand_id
1 'polypeptide(L)'
;MNLDRTRYQPLKSNFTDTPALVIDTQADALDLYSCARQRLRAASDLLETLTCLSFDQADSKDTTHVVNALYLLVQDGCDLLEHAHLRMP
;
A
#
# COMPACT_ATOMS: atom_id res chain seq x y z
N MET A 1 12.97 16.91 13.42
CA MET A 1 11.81 16.15 13.93
C MET A 1 12.32 14.78 14.36
N ASN A 2 12.47 14.54 15.67
CA ASN A 2 12.89 13.23 16.17
C ASN A 2 11.64 12.34 16.14
N LEU A 3 11.42 11.61 15.04
CA LEU A 3 10.55 10.45 15.09
C LEU A 3 11.24 9.44 16.02
N ASP A 4 10.53 8.98 17.04
CA ASP A 4 10.93 7.77 17.74
C ASP A 4 11.05 6.67 16.69
N ARG A 5 12.29 6.29 16.36
CA ARG A 5 12.61 5.35 15.27
C ARG A 5 12.01 3.96 15.50
N THR A 6 11.53 3.69 16.72
CA THR A 6 10.86 2.41 17.06
C THR A 6 9.35 2.44 16.83
N ARG A 7 8.73 3.63 16.87
CA ARG A 7 7.28 3.80 16.63
C ARG A 7 6.92 3.96 15.16
N TYR A 8 7.74 4.66 14.39
CA TYR A 8 7.43 4.96 13.00
C TYR A 8 8.30 4.13 12.06
N GLN A 9 7.69 3.12 11.44
CA GLN A 9 8.36 2.24 10.49
C GLN A 9 8.11 2.74 9.07
N PRO A 10 9.14 2.94 8.24
CA PRO A 10 8.95 3.31 6.83
C PRO A 10 8.17 2.26 6.05
N LEU A 11 7.27 2.70 5.18
CA LEU A 11 6.70 1.81 4.14
C LEU A 11 7.79 1.38 3.17
N LYS A 12 7.74 0.13 2.69
CA LYS A 12 8.68 -0.40 1.70
C LYS A 12 8.53 0.27 0.33
N SER A 13 7.41 0.94 0.09
CA SER A 13 7.06 1.66 -1.14
C SER A 13 7.68 3.07 -1.26
N ASN A 14 8.48 3.54 -0.28
CA ASN A 14 9.18 4.81 -0.39
C ASN A 14 10.22 4.79 -1.53
N PHE A 15 10.32 5.86 -2.33
CA PHE A 15 11.27 6.00 -3.44
C PHE A 15 12.41 7.00 -3.18
N THR A 16 12.57 7.41 -1.93
CA THR A 16 13.51 8.47 -1.54
C THR A 16 14.42 7.99 -0.42
N ASP A 17 15.66 8.48 -0.39
CA ASP A 17 16.65 8.15 0.65
C ASP A 17 16.16 8.55 2.05
N THR A 18 15.34 9.60 2.12
CA THR A 18 14.62 9.98 3.33
C THR A 18 13.19 9.47 3.24
N PRO A 19 12.76 8.50 4.07
CA PRO A 19 11.42 7.96 4.03
C PRO A 19 10.39 9.02 4.47
N ALA A 20 9.38 9.25 3.62
CA ALA A 20 8.33 10.22 3.86
C ALA A 20 7.03 9.56 4.35
N LEU A 21 6.76 8.33 3.90
CA LEU A 21 5.58 7.57 4.29
C LEU A 21 5.96 6.54 5.35
N VAL A 22 5.26 6.57 6.48
CA VAL A 22 5.54 5.72 7.64
C VAL A 22 4.25 5.10 8.19
N ILE A 23 4.38 3.91 8.77
CA ILE A 23 3.39 3.25 9.61
C ILE A 23 3.65 3.66 11.05
N ASP A 24 2.63 4.15 11.73
CA ASP A 24 2.64 4.26 13.19
C ASP A 24 2.37 2.87 13.78
N THR A 25 3.44 2.18 14.19
CA THR A 25 3.35 0.82 14.74
C THR A 25 2.60 0.77 16.07
N GLN A 26 2.39 1.93 16.71
CA GLN A 26 1.60 2.07 17.93
C GLN A 26 0.11 2.31 17.69
N ALA A 27 -0.34 2.55 16.45
CA ALA A 27 -1.75 2.67 16.11
C ALA A 27 -2.57 1.41 16.46
N ASP A 28 -3.89 1.57 16.59
CA ASP A 28 -4.79 0.46 16.88
C ASP A 28 -4.74 -0.61 15.78
N ALA A 29 -4.77 -1.89 16.17
CA ALA A 29 -4.63 -2.99 15.21
C ALA A 29 -5.81 -3.07 14.23
N LEU A 30 -7.02 -2.69 14.66
CA LEU A 30 -8.20 -2.63 13.81
C LEU A 30 -8.10 -1.48 12.82
N ASP A 31 -7.52 -0.34 13.22
CA ASP A 31 -7.28 0.78 12.32
C ASP A 31 -6.25 0.42 11.25
N LEU A 32 -5.12 -0.18 11.65
CA LEU A 32 -4.10 -0.67 10.71
C LEU A 32 -4.70 -1.70 9.73
N TYR A 33 -5.47 -2.66 10.24
CA TYR A 33 -6.17 -3.65 9.43
C TYR A 33 -7.18 -3.01 8.47
N SER A 34 -7.97 -2.03 8.92
CA SER A 34 -8.95 -1.33 8.10
C SER A 34 -8.28 -0.54 6.97
N CYS A 35 -7.17 0.15 7.28
CA CYS A 35 -6.35 0.82 6.29
C CYS A 35 -5.72 -0.15 5.27
N ALA A 36 -5.26 -1.31 5.73
CA ALA A 36 -4.69 -2.35 4.88
C ALA A 36 -5.73 -2.92 3.91
N ARG A 37 -6.90 -3.29 4.45
CA ARG A 37 -8.04 -3.79 3.70
C ARG A 37 -8.49 -2.79 2.64
N GLN A 38 -8.52 -1.50 2.96
CA GLN A 38 -8.92 -0.48 2.00
C GLN A 38 -7.96 -0.38 0.81
N ARG A 39 -6.64 -0.47 1.03
CA ARG A 39 -5.64 -0.45 -0.04
C ARG A 39 -5.71 -1.68 -0.93
N LEU A 40 -5.79 -2.86 -0.31
CA LEU A 40 -5.93 -4.13 -1.05
C LEU A 40 -7.23 -4.19 -1.83
N ARG A 41 -8.33 -3.67 -1.27
CA ARG A 41 -9.60 -3.55 -1.99
C ARG A 41 -9.48 -2.60 -3.18
N ALA A 42 -8.88 -1.43 -3.00
CA ALA A 42 -8.66 -0.50 -4.11
C ALA A 42 -7.79 -1.12 -5.23
N ALA A 43 -6.79 -1.92 -4.87
CA ALA A 43 -6.00 -2.67 -5.85
C ALA A 43 -6.85 -3.71 -6.60
N SER A 44 -7.68 -4.48 -5.88
CA SER A 44 -8.60 -5.45 -6.48
C SER A 44 -9.62 -4.79 -7.41
N ASP A 45 -10.26 -3.71 -6.97
CA ASP A 45 -11.26 -2.97 -7.77
C ASP A 45 -10.61 -2.39 -9.04
N LEU A 46 -9.36 -1.93 -8.95
CA LEU A 46 -8.59 -1.44 -10.10
C LEU A 46 -8.22 -2.58 -11.06
N LEU A 47 -7.80 -3.75 -10.55
CA LEU A 47 -7.56 -4.95 -11.36
C LEU A 47 -8.83 -5.41 -12.08
N GLU A 48 -9.97 -5.45 -11.39
CA GLU A 48 -11.26 -5.82 -11.98
C GLU A 48 -11.61 -4.88 -13.13
N THR A 49 -11.44 -3.57 -12.94
CA THR A 49 -11.63 -2.56 -14.00
C THR A 49 -10.77 -2.86 -15.22
N LEU A 50 -9.50 -3.27 -15.01
CA LEU A 50 -8.60 -3.63 -16.11
C LEU A 50 -8.99 -4.92 -16.82
N THR A 51 -9.61 -5.89 -16.14
CA THR A 51 -10.10 -7.10 -16.82
C THR A 51 -11.22 -6.79 -17.81
N CYS A 52 -12.00 -5.72 -17.58
CA CYS A 52 -13.03 -5.26 -18.50
C CYS A 52 -12.48 -4.41 -19.65
N LEU A 53 -11.31 -3.79 -19.48
CA LEU A 53 -10.68 -2.97 -20.51
C LEU A 53 -9.86 -3.87 -21.43
N SER A 54 -10.23 -3.94 -22.71
CA SER A 54 -9.36 -4.55 -23.71
C SER A 54 -8.07 -3.73 -23.80
N PHE A 55 -6.97 -4.27 -23.27
CA PHE A 55 -5.63 -3.67 -23.33
C PHE A 55 -5.10 -3.44 -24.75
N ASP A 56 -5.85 -3.88 -25.76
CA ASP A 56 -5.53 -3.79 -27.18
C ASP A 56 -5.39 -2.34 -27.70
N GLN A 57 -5.81 -1.34 -26.91
CA GLN A 57 -5.70 0.10 -27.23
C GLN A 57 -4.99 0.92 -26.14
N ALA A 58 -4.56 0.30 -25.04
CA ALA A 58 -3.87 1.03 -23.97
C ALA A 58 -2.43 1.35 -24.42
N ASP A 59 -2.02 2.61 -24.37
CA ASP A 59 -0.61 2.94 -24.57
C ASP A 59 0.20 2.22 -23.47
N SER A 60 1.37 1.71 -23.84
CA SER A 60 2.39 1.14 -22.95
C SER A 60 2.63 1.96 -21.68
N LYS A 61 2.48 3.29 -21.77
CA LYS A 61 2.57 4.23 -20.65
C LYS A 61 1.40 4.10 -19.67
N ASP A 62 0.17 4.01 -20.15
CA ASP A 62 -1.02 3.88 -19.31
C ASP A 62 -0.95 2.57 -18.50
N THR A 63 -0.51 1.50 -19.15
CA THR A 63 -0.30 0.20 -18.49
C THR A 63 0.76 0.32 -17.39
N THR A 64 1.88 1.01 -17.66
CA THR A 64 2.95 1.23 -16.67
C THR A 64 2.47 2.05 -15.46
N HIS A 65 1.70 3.11 -15.69
CA HIS A 65 1.15 3.93 -14.60
C HIS A 65 0.18 3.15 -13.71
N VAL A 66 -0.68 2.34 -14.32
CA VAL A 66 -1.63 1.52 -13.58
C VAL A 66 -0.94 0.40 -12.81
N VAL A 67 0.03 -0.28 -13.42
CA VAL A 67 0.85 -1.29 -12.73
C VAL A 67 1.59 -0.69 -11.54
N ASN A 68 2.14 0.52 -11.67
CA ASN A 68 2.78 1.22 -10.56
C ASN A 68 1.79 1.54 -9.43
N ALA A 69 0.58 2.01 -9.75
CA ALA A 69 -0.45 2.27 -8.74
C ALA A 69 -0.85 0.98 -8.00
N LEU A 70 -1.03 -0.12 -8.74
CA LEU A 70 -1.32 -1.43 -8.17
C LEU A 70 -0.19 -1.91 -7.25
N TYR A 71 1.06 -1.80 -7.70
CA TYR A 71 2.23 -2.16 -6.90
C TYR A 71 2.25 -1.40 -5.57
N LEU A 72 2.01 -0.09 -5.58
CA LEU A 72 2.00 0.73 -4.36
C LEU A 72 0.87 0.33 -3.42
N LEU A 73 -0.35 0.15 -3.94
CA LEU A 73 -1.50 -0.24 -3.12
C LEU A 73 -1.32 -1.61 -2.47
N VAL A 74 -0.79 -2.58 -3.23
CA VAL A 74 -0.50 -3.92 -2.70
C VAL A 74 0.60 -3.87 -1.66
N GLN A 75 1.71 -3.20 -1.96
CA GLN A 75 2.85 -3.11 -1.04
C GLN A 75 2.46 -2.43 0.28
N ASP A 76 1.78 -1.29 0.21
CA ASP A 76 1.30 -0.58 1.40
C ASP A 76 0.30 -1.43 2.20
N GLY A 77 -0.60 -2.13 1.51
CA GLY A 77 -1.57 -3.03 2.13
C GLY A 77 -0.89 -4.19 2.86
N CYS A 78 0.12 -4.81 2.25
CA CYS A 78 0.90 -5.88 2.85
C CYS A 78 1.70 -5.41 4.08
N ASP A 79 2.36 -4.26 3.99
CA ASP A 79 3.11 -3.69 5.12
C ASP A 79 2.19 -3.39 6.31
N LEU A 80 1.00 -2.83 6.06
CA LEU A 80 0.02 -2.59 7.12
C LEU A 80 -0.53 -3.89 7.73
N LEU A 81 -0.77 -4.94 6.93
CA LEU A 81 -1.22 -6.24 7.44
C LEU A 81 -0.16 -6.92 8.32
N GLU A 82 1.10 -6.86 7.92
CA GLU A 82 2.23 -7.41 8.69
C GLU A 82 2.26 -6.79 10.10
N HIS A 83 2.12 -5.47 10.19
CA HIS A 83 2.09 -4.77 11.47
C HIS A 83 0.78 -4.96 12.26
N ALA A 84 -0.38 -5.08 11.59
CA ALA A 84 -1.65 -5.36 12.25
C ALA A 84 -1.66 -6.78 12.87
N HIS A 85 -1.13 -7.77 12.14
CA HIS A 85 -1.11 -9.17 12.57
C HIS A 85 -0.23 -9.39 13.81
N LEU A 86 0.92 -8.71 13.90
CA LEU A 86 1.79 -8.75 15.08
C LEU A 86 1.12 -8.23 16.37
N ARG A 87 -0.06 -7.61 16.26
CA ARG A 87 -0.80 -7.00 17.37
C ARG A 87 -2.14 -7.65 17.66
N MET A 88 -2.56 -8.63 16.85
CA MET A 88 -3.74 -9.43 17.17
C MET A 88 -3.35 -10.52 18.18
N PRO A 89 -4.11 -10.70 19.28
CA PRO A 89 -3.85 -11.72 20.29
C PRO A 89 -4.07 -13.16 19.79
#